data_AF-A0A9D7M226-F1
#
_entry.id   AF-A0A9D7M226-F1
#
_cell.length_a   1.000
_cell.length_b   1.000
_cell.length_c   1.000
_cell.angle_alpha   90.00
_cell.angle_beta   90.00
_cell.angle_gamma   90.00
#
_symmetry.space_group_name_H-M   'P 1'
#
loop_
_entity.id
_entity.type
_entity.pdbx_description
1 polymer ?
#
loop_
_entity_poly.entity_id
_entity_poly.type
_entity_poly.pdbx_seq_one_letter_code
_entity_poly.pdbx_strand_id
1 'polypeptide(L)' 'MLVGGGYAQEIGANASLVLMLLWNLTEEQYSPYQNPIIRIGINAGF' A
#
# COMPACT_ATOMS: atom_id res chain seq x y z
N MET A 1 -3.59 5.72 14.18
CA MET A 1 -2.37 5.95 13.38
C MET A 1 -2.08 4.72 12.54
N LEU A 2 -2.09 4.92 11.22
CA LEU A 2 -1.65 3.91 10.26
C LEU A 2 -0.15 4.07 10.07
N VAL A 3 0.62 3.01 10.28
CA VAL A 3 2.04 2.95 9.96
C VAL A 3 2.19 2.00 8.78
N GLY A 4 2.60 2.55 7.64
CA GLY A 4 2.75 1.79 6.42
C GLY A 4 4.07 2.10 5.73
N GLY A 5 4.62 1.08 5.08
CA GLY A 5 5.75 1.22 4.16
C GLY A 5 5.24 1.11 2.72
N GLY A 6 5.71 1.99 1.85
CA GLY A 6 5.48 1.90 0.40
C GLY A 6 6.78 1.70 -0.35
N TYR A 7 6.75 0.87 -1.38
CA TYR A 7 7.82 0.67 -2.34
C TYR A 7 7.28 0.93 -3.76
N ALA A 8 7.86 1.91 -4.44
CA ALA A 8 7.55 2.19 -5.84
C ALA A 8 8.75 1.77 -6.70
N GLN A 9 8.50 0.96 -7.72
CA GLN A 9 9.49 0.53 -8.69
C GLN A 9 9.05 0.98 -10.07
N GLU A 10 9.90 1.76 -10.74
CA GLU A 10 9.70 2.08 -12.15
C GLU A 10 9.92 0.80 -12.98
N ILE A 11 8.93 0.43 -13.79
CA ILE A 11 8.95 -0.76 -14.64
C ILE A 11 9.19 -0.40 -16.11
N GLY A 12 9.20 0.90 -16.45
CA GLY A 12 9.44 1.39 -17.80
C GLY A 12 9.46 2.91 -17.86
N ALA A 13 9.61 3.45 -19.08
CA ALA A 13 9.74 4.89 -19.31
C ALA A 13 8.50 5.71 -18.89
N ASN A 14 7.33 5.08 -18.88
CA ASN A 14 6.06 5.71 -18.55
C ASN A 14 5.21 4.86 -17.60
N ALA A 15 5.80 3.86 -16.93
CA ALA A 15 5.08 2.95 -16.05
C ALA A 15 5.83 2.71 -14.74
N SER A 16 5.12 2.79 -13.61
CA SER A 16 5.63 2.43 -12.29
C SER A 16 4.69 1.49 -11.55
N LEU A 17 5.26 0.46 -10.93
CA LEU A 17 4.61 -0.42 -9.98
C LEU A 17 4.68 0.23 -8.61
N VAL A 18 3.57 0.26 -7.89
CA VAL A 18 3.51 0.75 -6.52
C VAL A 18 2.98 -0.35 -5.63
N LEU A 19 3.78 -0.74 -4.64
CA LEU A 19 3.44 -1.68 -3.59
C LEU A 19 3.35 -0.91 -2.28
N MET A 20 2.16 -0.82 -1.69
CA MET A 20 1.96 -0.16 -0.40
C MET A 20 1.44 -1.17 0.61
N LEU A 21 2.14 -1.29 1.72
CA LEU A 21 1.78 -2.16 2.82
C LEU A 21 1.48 -1.29 4.04
N LEU A 22 0.21 -1.24 4.42
CA LEU A 22 -0.25 -0.44 5.55
C LEU A 22 -0.60 -1.37 6.71
N TRP A 23 0.04 -1.16 7.85
CA TRP A 23 -0.33 -1.75 9.13
C TRP A 23 -1.00 -0.69 10.02
N ASN A 24 -2.14 -1.00 10.60
CA ASN A 24 -2.74 -0.15 11.62
C ASN A 24 -2.18 -0.58 12.97
N LEU A 25 -1.50 0.31 13.69
CA LEU A 25 -0.98 0.02 15.03
C LEU A 25 -1.96 0.39 16.14
N THR A 26 -3.06 1.05 15.78
CA THR A 26 -4.15 1.48 16.68
C THR A 26 -5.41 0.69 16.41
N GLU A 27 -5.28 -0.60 16.17
CA GLU A 27 -6.41 -1.50 16.08
C GLU A 27 -6.96 -1.72 17.50
N GLU A 28 -8.00 -0.96 17.85
CA GLU A 28 -8.89 -1.39 18.93
C GLU A 28 -9.32 -2.83 18.61
N GLN A 29 -9.22 -3.70 19.61
CA GLN A 29 -9.52 -5.15 19.59
C GLN A 29 -10.93 -5.52 19.05
N TYR A 30 -11.71 -4.54 18.60
CA TYR A 30 -13.10 -4.63 18.17
C TYR A 30 -13.37 -4.13 16.73
N SER A 31 -12.33 -3.84 15.94
CA SER A 31 -12.53 -3.44 14.54
C SER A 31 -12.69 -4.67 13.63
N PRO A 32 -13.76 -4.77 12.82
CA PRO A 32 -13.99 -5.85 11.86
C PRO A 32 -13.08 -5.79 10.61
N TYR A 33 -12.16 -4.82 10.55
CA TYR A 33 -11.23 -4.67 9.42
C TYR A 33 -9.98 -5.53 9.64
N GLN A 34 -9.71 -6.42 8.68
CA GLN A 34 -8.52 -7.26 8.68
C GLN A 34 -7.30 -6.46 8.24
N ASN A 35 -6.38 -6.23 9.16
CA ASN A 35 -5.06 -5.68 8.87
C ASN A 35 -4.02 -6.82 8.87
N PRO A 36 -2.98 -6.75 8.02
CA PRO A 36 -2.54 -5.63 7.18
C PRO A 36 -3.33 -5.41 5.89
N ILE A 37 -3.32 -4.17 5.42
CA ILE A 37 -3.86 -3.78 4.12
C ILE A 37 -2.71 -3.76 3.12
N ILE A 38 -2.75 -4.67 2.15
CA ILE A 38 -1.80 -4.72 1.03
C ILE A 38 -2.45 -4.06 -0.19
N ARG A 39 -1.78 -3.06 -0.78
CA ARG A 39 -2.20 -2.39 -2.01
C ARG A 39 -1.14 -2.54 -3.08
N ILE A 40 -1.55 -2.97 -4.27
CA ILE A 40 -0.72 -3.07 -5.46
C ILE A 40 -1.35 -2.19 -6.53
N GLY A 41 -0.58 -1.27 -7.10
CA GLY A 41 -1.03 -0.34 -8.13
C GLY A 41 -0.03 -0.27 -9.28
N ILE A 42 -0.52 0.05 -10.48
CA ILE A 42 0.29 0.36 -11.64
C ILE A 42 -0.06 1.79 -12.04
N ASN A 43 0.91 2.68 -12.03
CA ASN A 43 0.80 4.00 -12.64
C ASN A 43 1.32 3.88 -14.06
N ALA A 44 0.46 4.09 -15.04
CA ALA A 44 0.84 4.22 -16.45
C ALA A 44 0.53 5.65 -16.89
N GLY A 45 1.55 6.41 -17.26
CA GLY A 45 1.41 7.68 -17.98
C GLY A 45 1.14 7.37 -19.45
N PHE A 46 0.09 7.98 -20.01
CA PHE A 46 -0.24 7.97 -21.43
C PHE A 46 0.12 9.30 -22.07
#